data_AF-A0A971LWC8-F1
#
_entry.id   AF-A0A971LWC8-F1
#
_cell.length_a   1.000
_cell.length_b   1.000
_cell.length_c   1.000
_cell.angle_alpha   90.00
_cell.angle_beta   90.00
_cell.angle_gamma   90.00
#
_symmetry.space_group_name_H-M   'P 1'
#
loop_
_entity.id
_entity.type
_entity.pdbx_description
1 polymer ?
#
loop_
_entity_poly.entity_id
_entity_poly.type
_entity_poly.pdbx_seq_one_letter_code
_entity_poly.pdbx_strand_id
1 'polypeptide(L)' 'MKLDMDYVIDRLEKLLNIPSPSGNTSRAIDFIEKEFSSLGLSTYRTNKGALIGTIVGENKDKEVT' A
#
# COMPACT_ATOMS: atom_id res chain seq x y z
N MET A 1 -18.17 -8.35 -10.76
CA MET A 1 -17.44 -7.78 -9.61
C MET A 1 -18.06 -6.42 -9.31
N LYS A 2 -18.60 -6.21 -8.11
CA LYS A 2 -19.11 -4.90 -7.69
C LYS A 2 -18.03 -4.25 -6.83
N LEU A 3 -17.53 -3.10 -7.26
CA LEU A 3 -16.54 -2.35 -6.49
C LEU A 3 -17.26 -1.57 -5.39
N ASP A 4 -16.72 -1.63 -4.18
CA ASP A 4 -17.19 -0.78 -3.07
C ASP A 4 -16.59 0.62 -3.25
N MET A 5 -17.37 1.53 -3.83
CA MET A 5 -16.92 2.89 -4.11
C MET A 5 -16.79 3.74 -2.85
N ASP A 6 -17.60 3.48 -1.82
CA ASP A 6 -17.54 4.23 -0.56
C ASP A 6 -16.21 3.95 0.15
N TYR A 7 -15.80 2.67 0.17
CA TYR A 7 -14.48 2.27 0.67
C TYR A 7 -13.35 2.94 -0.12
N VAL A 8 -13.40 2.92 -1.46
CA VAL A 8 -12.33 3.50 -2.29
C VAL A 8 -12.21 5.01 -2.06
N ILE A 9 -13.32 5.73 -1.98
CA ILE A 9 -13.35 7.18 -1.77
C ILE A 9 -12.81 7.54 -0.37
N ASP A 10 -13.26 6.83 0.67
CA ASP A 10 -12.78 7.06 2.05
C ASP A 10 -11.26 6.87 2.17
N ARG A 11 -10.70 5.82 1.54
CA ARG A 11 -9.25 5.57 1.56
C ARG A 11 -8.47 6.61 0.78
N LEU A 12 -8.98 7.02 -0.38
CA LEU A 12 -8.37 8.09 -1.17
C LEU A 12 -8.35 9.41 -0.40
N GLU A 13 -9.48 9.83 0.17
CA GLU A 13 -9.59 11.07 0.92
C GLU A 13 -8.63 11.09 2.12
N LYS A 14 -8.57 10.00 2.90
CA LYS A 14 -7.61 9.87 4.01
C LYS A 14 -6.17 10.01 3.53
N LEU A 15 -5.81 9.37 2.41
CA LEU A 15 -4.46 9.44 1.86
C LEU A 15 -4.11 10.86 1.39
N LEU A 16 -5.00 11.52 0.65
CA LEU A 16 -4.78 12.88 0.12
C LEU A 16 -4.62 13.93 1.23
N ASN A 17 -5.26 13.72 2.38
CA ASN A 17 -5.15 14.60 3.54
C ASN A 17 -3.87 14.39 4.37
N ILE A 18 -3.02 13.42 4.05
CA ILE A 18 -1.72 13.23 4.69
C ILE A 18 -0.67 14.05 3.92
N PRO A 19 -0.05 15.09 4.53
CA PRO A 19 1.05 15.79 3.88
C PRO A 19 2.23 14.85 3.64
N SER A 20 2.61 14.68 2.37
CA SER A 20 3.70 13.79 1.97
C SER A 20 4.58 14.41 0.87
N PRO A 21 5.21 15.58 1.11
CA PRO A 21 6.11 16.16 0.12
C PRO A 21 7.30 15.24 -0.14
N SER A 22 7.94 15.38 -1.30
CA SER A 22 9.12 14.59 -1.67
C SER A 22 10.17 14.62 -0.57
N GLY A 23 10.61 13.44 -0.12
CA GLY A 23 11.57 13.28 0.97
C GLY A 23 10.97 13.20 2.39
N ASN A 24 9.68 13.46 2.58
CA ASN A 24 8.98 13.30 3.86
C ASN A 24 7.63 12.58 3.68
N THR A 25 7.70 11.31 3.28
CA THR A 25 6.53 10.48 2.94
C THR A 25 6.17 9.44 3.99
N SER A 26 6.94 9.33 5.09
CA SER A 26 6.82 8.23 6.06
C SER A 26 5.41 8.05 6.61
N ARG A 27 4.69 9.15 6.90
CA ARG A 27 3.31 9.07 7.41
C ARG A 27 2.32 8.47 6.40
N ALA A 28 2.46 8.81 5.13
CA ALA A 28 1.63 8.25 4.08
C ALA A 28 1.97 6.76 3.86
N ILE A 29 3.26 6.41 3.91
CA ILE A 29 3.71 5.03 3.84
C ILE A 29 3.20 4.20 5.03
N ASP A 30 3.26 4.72 6.25
CA ASP A 30 2.73 4.07 7.46
C ASP A 30 1.21 3.80 7.35
N PHE A 31 0.46 4.75 6.77
CA PHE A 31 -0.96 4.59 6.52
C PHE A 31 -1.23 3.43 5.55
N ILE A 32 -0.56 3.42 4.39
CA ILE A 32 -0.75 2.36 3.38
C ILE A 32 -0.30 0.99 3.90
N GLU A 33 0.78 0.92 4.67
CA GLU A 33 1.25 -0.36 5.25
C GLU A 33 0.21 -0.98 6.19
N LYS A 34 -0.49 -0.17 6.98
CA LYS A 34 -1.60 -0.63 7.83
C LYS A 34 -2.79 -1.11 7.00
N GLU A 35 -3.14 -0.39 5.93
CA GLU A 35 -4.22 -0.81 5.04
C GLU A 35 -3.87 -2.14 4.35
N PHE A 36 -2.66 -2.31 3.84
CA PHE A 36 -2.20 -3.56 3.24
C PHE A 36 -2.22 -4.71 4.25
N SER A 37 -1.77 -4.46 5.48
CA SER A 37 -1.84 -5.45 6.57
C SER A 37 -3.28 -5.86 6.87
N SER A 38 -4.23 -4.91 6.88
CA SER A 38 -5.65 -5.19 7.11
C SER A 38 -6.29 -6.04 5.99
N LEU A 39 -5.73 -5.98 4.78
CA LEU A 39 -6.10 -6.80 3.63
C LEU A 39 -5.36 -8.15 3.60
N GLY A 40 -4.51 -8.43 4.60
CA GLY A 40 -3.73 -9.67 4.69
C GLY A 40 -2.53 -9.74 3.77
N LEU A 41 -2.04 -8.60 3.27
CA LEU A 41 -0.87 -8.54 2.38
C LEU A 41 0.42 -8.47 3.19
N SER A 42 1.43 -9.25 2.78
CA SER A 42 2.78 -9.12 3.30
C SER A 42 3.45 -7.88 2.71
N THR A 43 4.08 -7.07 3.56
CA THR A 43 4.79 -5.86 3.14
C THR A 43 6.22 -5.82 3.67
N TYR A 44 7.07 -5.07 2.98
CA TYR A 44 8.35 -4.62 3.50
C TYR A 44 8.72 -3.24 2.94
N ARG A 45 9.67 -2.57 3.59
CA ARG A 45 10.18 -1.27 3.16
C ARG A 45 11.59 -1.39 2.58
N THR A 46 11.87 -0.62 1.53
CA THR A 46 13.22 -0.47 0.99
C THR A 46 14.06 0.48 1.84
N ASN A 47 15.38 0.51 1.63
CA ASN A 47 16.29 1.47 2.28
C ASN A 47 15.92 2.95 1.98
N LYS A 48 15.16 3.21 0.91
CA LYS A 48 14.67 4.55 0.55
C LYS A 48 13.28 4.85 1.10
N GLY A 49 12.69 3.95 1.88
CA GLY A 49 11.38 4.13 2.51
C GLY A 49 10.18 3.82 1.61
N ALA A 50 10.39 3.34 0.38
CA ALA A 50 9.28 2.84 -0.46
C ALA A 50 8.72 1.53 0.13
N LEU A 51 7.39 1.38 0.09
CA LEU A 51 6.67 0.19 0.54
C LEU A 51 6.43 -0.76 -0.63
N ILE A 52 6.75 -2.04 -0.43
CA ILE A 52 6.45 -3.11 -1.37
C ILE A 52 5.44 -4.03 -0.69
N GLY A 53 4.30 -4.26 -1.34
CA GLY A 53 3.26 -5.21 -0.91
C GLY A 53 3.13 -6.35 -1.91
N THR A 54 3.08 -7.58 -1.42
CA THR A 54 3.08 -8.78 -2.26
C THR A 54 1.75 -9.52 -2.16
N ILE A 55 1.13 -9.77 -3.32
CA ILE A 55 0.06 -10.75 -3.47
C ILE A 55 0.70 -11.98 -4.11
N VAL A 56 0.72 -13.10 -3.38
CA VAL A 56 1.31 -14.33 -3.87
C VAL A 56 0.42 -14.93 -4.97
N GLY A 57 0.98 -15.06 -6.18
CA GLY A 57 0.34 -15.79 -7.26
C GLY A 57 0.45 -17.31 -7.09
N GLU A 58 -0.34 -18.05 -7.86
CA GLU A 58 -0.30 -19.52 -7.89
C GLU A 58 1.04 -20.06 -8.43
N ASN A 59 1.66 -19.34 -9.37
CA ASN A 59 2.98 -19.67 -9.92
C ASN A 59 4.01 -18.62 -9.52
N LYS A 60 5.14 -19.07 -8.97
CA LYS A 60 6.27 -18.23 -8.53
C LYS A 60 7.51 -18.34 -9.43
N ASP A 61 7.49 -19.23 -10.42
CA ASP A 61 8.67 -19.57 -11.23
C ASP A 61 9.08 -18.44 -12.18
N LYS A 62 8.15 -17.50 -12.46
CA LYS A 62 8.38 -16.31 -13.29
C LYS A 62 8.46 -15.02 -12.47
N GLU A 63 8.42 -15.10 -11.15
CA GLU A 63 8.60 -13.94 -10.30
C GLU A 63 10.04 -13.42 -10.46
N VAL A 64 10.17 -12.11 -10.76
CA VAL A 64 11.46 -11.41 -10.81
C VAL A 64 11.33 -10.22 -9.86
N THR A 65 11.92 -10.34 -8.67
CA THR A 65 11.86 -9.33 -7.60
C THR A 65 13.27 -8.93 -7.18
#